data_AF-A0A7V9F799-F1
#
_entry.id   AF-A0A7V9F799-F1
#
_cell.length_a   1.000
_cell.length_b   1.000
_cell.length_c   1.000
_cell.angle_alpha   90.00
_cell.angle_beta   90.00
_cell.angle_gamma   90.00
#
_symmetry.space_group_name_H-M   'P 1'
#
loop_
_entity.id
_entity.type
_entity.pdbx_description
1 polymer ?
#
loop_
_entity_poly.entity_id
_entity_poly.type
_entity_poly.pdbx_seq_one_letter_code
_entity_poly.pdbx_strand_id
1 'polypeptide(L)' 'LDTYLHLALCNRGIVMTPFHNMALMCPDTTAEDVARHGEVFGEVAARLLR' A
#
# COMPACT_ATOMS: atom_id res chain seq x y z
N LEU A 1 -4.34 10.05 9.16
CA LEU A 1 -4.19 9.63 7.76
C LEU A 1 -3.66 8.20 7.66
N ASP A 2 -2.65 7.85 8.46
CA ASP A 2 -2.03 6.53 8.48
C ASP A 2 -3.02 5.37 8.61
N THR A 3 -3.89 5.35 9.63
CA THR A 3 -4.90 4.29 9.79
C THR A 3 -5.82 4.15 8.57
N TYR A 4 -6.17 5.26 7.93
CA TYR A 4 -6.97 5.23 6.70
C TYR A 4 -6.17 4.60 5.55
N LEU A 5 -4.92 5.00 5.35
CA LEU A 5 -4.07 4.44 4.29
C LEU A 5 -3.85 2.93 4.49
N HIS A 6 -3.51 2.50 5.71
CA HIS A 6 -3.34 1.09 6.05
C HIS A 6 -4.62 0.28 5.79
N LEU A 7 -5.79 0.79 6.20
CA LEU A 7 -7.06 0.12 5.96
C LEU A 7 -7.42 0.09 4.46
N ALA A 8 -7.21 1.18 3.74
CA ALA A 8 -7.52 1.29 2.31
C ALA A 8 -6.65 0.35 1.45
N LEU A 9 -5.38 0.18 1.82
CA LEU A 9 -4.44 -0.77 1.22
C LEU A 9 -4.82 -2.21 1.58
N CYS A 10 -5.15 -2.47 2.85
CA CYS A 10 -5.56 -3.80 3.33
C CYS A 10 -6.81 -4.31 2.60
N ASN A 11 -7.81 -3.45 2.41
CA ASN A 11 -9.02 -3.75 1.63
C ASN A 11 -8.75 -4.09 0.14
N ARG A 12 -7.53 -3.88 -0.34
CA ARG A 12 -7.07 -4.16 -1.71
C ARG A 12 -6.01 -5.26 -1.76
N GLY A 13 -5.81 -5.98 -0.65
CA GLY A 13 -4.90 -7.11 -0.55
C GLY A 13 -3.47 -6.75 -0.15
N ILE A 14 -3.21 -5.52 0.29
CA ILE A 14 -1.87 -5.07 0.71
C ILE A 14 -1.85 -4.85 2.21
N VAL A 15 -1.19 -5.74 2.94
CA VAL A 15 -1.02 -5.62 4.39
C VAL A 15 0.31 -4.93 4.67
N MET A 16 0.25 -3.80 5.37
CA MET A 16 1.44 -3.09 5.88
C MET A 16 1.43 -3.07 7.40
N THR A 17 2.61 -3.03 8.01
CA THR A 17 2.72 -2.86 9.46
C THR A 17 2.10 -1.52 9.88
N PRO A 18 1.21 -1.45 10.89
CA PRO A 18 0.40 -0.26 11.17
C PRO A 18 1.14 0.85 11.93
N PHE A 19 2.46 0.77 12.02
CA PHE A 19 3.31 1.70 12.78
C PHE A 19 4.20 2.56 11.86
N HIS A 20 4.31 2.21 10.58
CA HIS A 20 5.14 2.89 9.60
C HIS A 20 4.47 2.88 8.22
N ASN A 21 4.59 3.97 7.47
CA ASN A 21 4.21 4.02 6.06
C ASN A 21 5.37 3.58 5.15
N MET A 22 5.92 2.39 5.43
CA MET A 22 7.03 1.80 4.68
C MET A 22 6.67 0.36 4.30
N ALA A 23 7.08 -0.05 3.10
CA ALA A 23 7.07 -1.45 2.67
C ALA A 23 8.51 -1.94 2.55
N LEU A 24 8.79 -3.12 3.09
CA LEU A 24 10.07 -3.83 2.95
C LEU A 24 9.81 -5.12 2.16
N MET A 25 10.71 -5.42 1.24
CA MET A 25 10.62 -6.59 0.37
C MET A 25 11.47 -7.73 0.93
N CYS A 26 11.03 -8.97 0.71
CA CYS A 26 11.77 -10.19 1.02
C CYS A 26 12.15 -10.93 -0.28
N PRO A 27 12.96 -12.01 -0.22
CA PRO A 27 13.35 -12.78 -1.41
C PRO A 27 12.17 -13.33 -2.23
N ASP A 28 11.01 -13.59 -1.62
CA ASP A 28 9.81 -14.06 -2.31
C ASP A 28 8.98 -12.94 -2.95
N THR A 29 9.30 -11.67 -2.67
CA THR A 29 8.58 -10.54 -3.27
C THR A 29 8.88 -10.45 -4.77
N THR A 30 7.83 -10.39 -5.59
CA THR A 30 7.95 -10.25 -7.04
C THR A 30 7.85 -8.79 -7.49
N ALA A 31 8.27 -8.51 -8.74
CA ALA A 31 8.07 -7.18 -9.32
C ALA A 31 6.58 -6.80 -9.47
N GLU A 32 5.72 -7.81 -9.65
CA GLU A 32 4.27 -7.64 -9.75
C GLU A 32 3.67 -7.18 -8.41
N ASP A 33 4.16 -7.71 -7.28
CA ASP A 33 3.75 -7.25 -5.95
C ASP A 33 4.08 -5.76 -5.73
N VAL A 34 5.28 -5.34 -6.15
CA VAL A 34 5.75 -3.95 -6.04
C VAL A 34 4.90 -3.02 -6.92
N ALA A 35 4.63 -3.43 -8.17
CA ALA A 35 3.78 -2.69 -9.09
C ALA A 35 2.36 -2.53 -8.54
N ARG A 36 1.77 -3.64 -8.05
CA ARG A 36 0.45 -3.67 -7.43
C ARG A 36 0.35 -2.72 -6.24
N HIS A 37 1.37 -2.69 -5.37
CA HIS A 37 1.44 -1.72 -4.27
C HIS A 37 1.42 -0.27 -4.79
N GLY A 38 2.25 0.05 -5.78
CA GLY A 38 2.33 1.39 -6.38
C GLY A 38 1.01 1.86 -7.00
N GLU A 39 0.35 0.99 -7.76
CA GLU A 39 -0.94 1.26 -8.39
C GLU A 39 -2.02 1.60 -7.36
N VAL A 40 -2.17 0.76 -6.32
CA VAL A 40 -3.16 0.99 -5.26
C VAL A 40 -2.86 2.25 -4.49
N PHE A 41 -1.59 2.46 -4.11
CA PHE A 41 -1.21 3.65 -3.38
C PHE A 41 -1.55 4.92 -4.17
N GLY A 42 -1.26 4.94 -5.47
CA GLY A 42 -1.63 6.02 -6.38
C GLY A 42 -3.14 6.24 -6.45
N GLU A 43 -3.94 5.18 -6.59
CA GLU A 43 -5.40 5.25 -6.58
C GLU A 43 -5.95 5.89 -5.29
N VAL A 44 -5.44 5.45 -4.13
CA VAL A 44 -5.87 5.94 -2.81
C VAL A 44 -5.44 7.38 -2.59
N ALA A 45 -4.20 7.74 -2.96
CA ALA A 45 -3.69 9.10 -2.83
C ALA A 45 -4.46 10.08 -3.73
N ALA A 46 -4.76 9.69 -4.97
CA ALA A 46 -5.54 10.51 -5.89
C ALA A 46 -6.96 10.81 -5.38
N ARG A 47 -7.55 9.92 -4.57
CA ARG A 47 -8.85 10.16 -3.92
C ARG A 47 -8.79 11.16 -2.77
N LEU A 48 -7.62 11.35 -2.15
CA LEU A 48 -7.43 12.29 -1.04
C LEU A 48 -7.06 13.70 -1.50
N LEU A 49 -6.51 13.81 -2.71
CA LEU A 49 -6.09 15.08 -3.32
C LEU A 49 -7.16 15.71 -4.23
N ARG A 50 -8.36 15.10 -4.29
CA ARG A 50 -9.54 15.62 -4.95
C ARG A 50 -10.51 16.16 -3.91
#